data_AF-A0A9E2RV41-F1
#
_entry.id   AF-A0A9E2RV41-F1
#
_cell.length_a   1.000
_cell.length_b   1.000
_cell.length_c   1.000
_cell.angle_alpha   90.00
_cell.angle_beta   90.00
_cell.angle_gamma   90.00
#
_symmetry.space_group_name_H-M   'P 1'
#
loop_
_entity.id
_entity.type
_entity.pdbx_description
1 polymer ?
#
loop_
_entity_poly.entity_id
_entity_poly.type
_entity_poly.pdbx_seq_one_letter_code
_entity_poly.pdbx_strand_id
1 'polypeptide(L)'
;MPLSRLSECLACRAELHVCLQCRFYDPRKPEGCTEERADPPKDKQRANFCDYFEPRASAFRPRDTSAISKAQEELKRLFGKS
;
A
#
# COMPACT_ATOMS: atom_id res chain seq x y z
N MET A 1 15.85 8.68 11.31
CA MET A 1 14.71 9.48 11.81
C MET A 1 13.45 8.67 11.60
N PRO A 2 12.67 8.35 12.65
CA PRO A 2 11.36 7.76 12.42
C PRO A 2 10.51 8.79 11.65
N LEU A 3 9.83 8.36 10.60
CA LEU A 3 8.83 9.20 9.92
C LEU A 3 7.81 9.64 10.97
N SER A 4 7.45 10.93 10.96
CA SER A 4 6.38 11.39 11.85
C SER A 4 5.07 10.68 11.49
N ARG A 5 4.17 10.51 12.46
CA ARG A 5 2.86 9.86 12.23
C ARG A 5 2.01 10.58 11.17
N LEU A 6 2.27 11.88 10.96
CA LEU A 6 1.60 12.73 9.97
C LEU A 6 2.45 12.93 8.71
N SER A 7 3.51 12.13 8.53
CA SER A 7 4.33 12.21 7.32
C SER A 7 3.51 11.77 6.11
N GLU A 8 3.57 12.57 5.06
CA GLU A 8 2.85 12.33 3.82
C GLU A 8 3.81 12.35 2.64
N CYS A 9 3.46 11.62 1.58
CA CYS A 9 4.19 11.63 0.32
C CYS A 9 4.12 13.01 -0.32
N LEU A 10 5.26 13.52 -0.79
CA LEU A 10 5.33 14.82 -1.46
C LEU A 10 4.63 14.83 -2.84
N ALA A 11 4.51 13.68 -3.49
CA ALA A 11 3.92 13.58 -4.83
C ALA A 11 2.39 13.40 -4.80
N CYS A 12 1.87 12.61 -3.86
CA CYS A 12 0.45 12.21 -3.84
C CYS A 12 -0.26 12.44 -2.51
N ARG A 13 0.44 12.98 -1.50
CA ARG A 13 -0.10 13.26 -0.15
C ARG A 13 -0.59 12.02 0.61
N ALA A 14 -0.25 10.82 0.14
CA ALA A 14 -0.55 9.58 0.84
C ALA A 14 0.19 9.53 2.19
N GLU A 15 -0.50 9.08 3.23
CA GLU A 15 0.04 8.89 4.57
C GLU A 15 1.18 7.84 4.53
N LEU A 16 2.30 8.11 5.21
CA LEU A 16 3.49 7.27 5.18
C LEU A 16 3.64 6.38 6.42
N HIS A 17 3.04 6.77 7.55
CA HIS A 17 3.07 5.98 8.79
C HIS A 17 1.90 4.99 8.84
N VAL A 18 1.86 4.09 7.86
CA VAL A 18 0.74 3.16 7.63
C VAL A 18 1.27 1.72 7.61
N CYS A 19 0.41 0.74 7.88
CA CYS A 19 0.85 -0.67 7.91
C CYS A 19 1.50 -1.07 6.58
N LEU A 20 0.95 -0.67 5.43
CA LEU A 20 1.53 -0.99 4.11
C LEU A 20 2.99 -0.55 3.94
N GLN A 21 3.43 0.48 4.67
CA GLN A 21 4.78 1.03 4.60
C GLN A 21 5.72 0.47 5.68
N CYS A 22 5.21 -0.40 6.56
CA CYS A 22 5.97 -1.02 7.64
C CYS A 22 6.71 -2.29 7.15
N ARG A 23 7.94 -2.52 7.64
CA ARG A 23 8.71 -3.75 7.34
C ARG A 23 8.03 -5.03 7.84
N PHE A 24 7.21 -4.92 8.88
CA PHE A 24 6.52 -6.05 9.51
C PHE A 24 5.20 -6.39 8.80
N TYR A 25 4.76 -5.59 7.84
CA TYR A 25 3.55 -5.89 7.12
C TYR A 25 3.72 -7.09 6.18
N ASP A 26 2.85 -8.08 6.36
CA ASP A 26 2.80 -9.27 5.51
C ASP A 26 1.33 -9.59 5.17
N PRO A 27 0.89 -9.38 3.91
CA PRO A 27 -0.48 -9.65 3.50
C PRO A 27 -0.85 -11.15 3.53
N ARG A 28 0.13 -12.05 3.76
CA ARG A 28 -0.11 -13.49 3.90
C ARG A 28 -0.54 -13.88 5.32
N LYS A 29 -0.32 -13.00 6.32
CA LYS A 29 -0.77 -13.24 7.69
C LYS A 29 -2.21 -12.73 7.89
N PRO A 30 -3.03 -13.41 8.71
CA PRO A 30 -4.41 -12.99 8.98
C PRO A 30 -4.52 -11.54 9.47
N GLU A 31 -3.67 -11.14 10.42
CA GLU A 31 -3.63 -9.78 10.97
C GLU A 31 -2.85 -8.79 10.10
N GLY A 32 -2.18 -9.29 9.06
CA GLY A 32 -1.33 -8.50 8.17
C GLY A 32 0.00 -8.05 8.78
N CYS A 33 0.39 -8.55 9.96
CA CYS A 33 1.61 -8.14 10.66
C CYS A 33 2.44 -9.34 11.13
N THR A 34 3.77 -9.26 11.01
CA THR A 34 4.69 -10.30 11.48
C THR A 34 5.10 -10.15 12.94
N GLU A 35 5.00 -8.94 13.50
CA GLU A 35 5.22 -8.66 14.93
C GLU A 35 3.99 -9.05 15.74
N GLU A 36 4.14 -10.04 16.63
CA GLU A 36 3.04 -10.63 17.40
C GLU A 36 2.51 -9.73 18.51
N ARG A 37 3.33 -8.79 19.00
CA ARG A 37 2.93 -7.84 20.04
C ARG A 37 2.28 -6.57 19.49
N ALA A 38 2.31 -6.38 18.17
CA ALA A 38 1.66 -5.25 17.54
C ALA A 38 0.13 -5.48 17.50
N ASP A 39 -0.63 -4.41 17.70
CA ASP A 39 -2.08 -4.38 17.48
C ASP A 39 -2.37 -3.60 16.18
N PRO A 40 -2.33 -4.26 15.01
CA PRO A 40 -2.41 -3.57 13.74
C PRO A 40 -3.85 -3.10 13.45
N PRO A 41 -4.07 -1.84 13.06
CA PRO A 41 -5.42 -1.31 12.78
C PRO A 41 -6.13 -2.09 11.68
N LYS A 42 -7.46 -2.05 11.65
CA LYS A 42 -8.25 -2.67 10.57
C LYS A 42 -7.91 -2.08 9.20
N ASP A 43 -7.80 -0.77 9.10
CA ASP A 43 -7.41 -0.07 7.88
C ASP A 43 -5.88 0.04 7.81
N LYS A 44 -5.28 -0.77 6.92
CA LYS A 44 -3.82 -0.86 6.76
C LYS A 44 -3.23 0.30 5.94
N GLN A 45 -4.08 1.12 5.31
CA GLN A 45 -3.68 2.23 4.45
C GLN A 45 -3.70 3.58 5.16
N ARG A 46 -4.21 3.64 6.40
CA ARG A 46 -4.29 4.87 7.18
C ARG A 46 -3.20 5.00 8.22
N ALA A 47 -2.87 6.26 8.51
CA ALA A 47 -1.95 6.67 9.56
C ALA A 47 -2.40 6.09 10.89
N ASN A 48 -1.44 5.52 11.62
CA ASN A 48 -1.72 4.85 12.87
C ASN A 48 -0.66 5.14 13.94
N PHE A 49 -0.92 4.66 15.15
CA PHE A 49 -0.09 4.87 16.33
C PHE A 49 0.77 3.65 16.68
N CYS A 50 1.00 2.74 15.73
CA CYS A 50 1.77 1.53 16.01
C CYS A 50 3.21 1.88 16.44
N ASP A 51 3.57 1.55 17.67
CA ASP A 51 4.90 1.83 18.23
C ASP A 51 5.99 0.92 17.63
N TYR A 52 5.60 -0.17 16.97
CA TYR A 52 6.48 -1.08 16.24
C TYR A 52 6.71 -0.66 14.77
N PHE A 53 6.20 0.49 14.34
CA PHE A 53 6.36 0.93 12.96
C PHE A 53 7.84 1.14 12.60
N GLU A 54 8.29 0.43 11.57
CA GLU A 54 9.61 0.66 10.98
C GLU A 54 9.46 0.76 9.46
N PRO A 55 9.80 1.92 8.85
CA PRO A 55 9.54 2.15 7.44
C PRO A 55 10.39 1.26 6.55
N ARG A 56 9.79 0.70 5.52
CA ARG A 56 10.47 -0.11 4.50
C ARG A 56 10.66 0.70 3.23
N ALA A 57 11.91 0.97 2.85
CA ALA A 57 12.24 1.72 1.63
C ALA A 57 11.68 1.09 0.34
N SER A 58 11.55 -0.24 0.31
CA SER A 58 11.00 -1.02 -0.80
C SER A 58 9.52 -1.39 -0.64
N ALA A 59 8.76 -0.65 0.17
CA ALA A 59 7.34 -0.92 0.39
C ALA A 59 6.47 -0.51 -0.81
N PHE A 60 6.86 0.54 -1.54
CA PHE A 60 6.15 0.95 -2.74
C PHE A 60 6.18 -0.16 -3.80
N ARG A 61 5.00 -0.65 -4.16
CA ARG A 61 4.80 -1.51 -5.32
C ARG A 61 3.93 -0.78 -6.32
N PRO A 62 4.40 -0.53 -7.55
CA PRO A 62 3.55 0.03 -8.58
C PRO A 62 2.38 -0.91 -8.83
N ARG A 63 1.21 -0.34 -9.06
CA ARG A 63 0.02 -1.12 -9.43
C ARG A 63 0.30 -1.84 -10.74
N ASP A 64 0.06 -3.14 -10.79
CA ASP A 64 0.08 -3.88 -12.04
C ASP A 64 -1.13 -3.45 -12.89
N THR A 65 -0.86 -2.73 -13.97
CA THR A 65 -1.89 -2.25 -14.91
C THR A 65 -2.04 -3.16 -16.13
N SER A 66 -1.31 -4.28 -16.20
CA SER A 66 -1.32 -5.17 -17.37
C SER A 66 -2.72 -5.69 -17.72
N ALA A 67 -3.50 -6.07 -16.71
CA ALA A 67 -4.88 -6.52 -16.89
C ALA A 67 -5.78 -5.39 -17.41
N ILE A 68 -5.60 -4.16 -16.93
CA ILE A 68 -6.35 -2.99 -17.38
C ILE A 68 -6.02 -2.67 -18.84
N SER A 69 -4.73 -2.65 -19.18
CA SER A 69 -4.27 -2.41 -20.55
C SER A 69 -4.82 -3.46 -21.53
N LYS A 70 -4.78 -4.75 -21.16
CA LYS A 70 -5.38 -5.83 -21.96
C LYS A 70 -6.88 -5.67 -22.14
N ALA A 71 -7.60 -5.34 -21.06
CA ALA A 71 -9.05 -5.11 -21.13
C ALA A 71 -9.40 -3.92 -22.03
N GLN A 72 -8.62 -2.83 -21.97
CA GLN A 72 -8.79 -1.67 -22.84
C GLN A 72 -8.51 -1.99 -24.31
N GLU A 73 -7.50 -2.78 -24.59
CA GLU A 73 -7.15 -3.22 -25.94
C GLU A 73 -8.25 -4.11 -26.53
N GLU A 74 -8.75 -5.07 -25.76
CA GLU A 74 -9.87 -5.92 -26.15
C GLU A 74 -11.15 -5.11 -26.40
N LEU A 75 -11.45 -4.16 -25.52
CA LEU A 75 -12.61 -3.28 -25.68
C LEU A 75 -12.51 -2.43 -26.96
N LYS A 76 -11.31 -1.90 -27.27
CA LYS A 76 -11.07 -1.20 -28.55
C LYS A 76 -11.21 -2.13 -29.75
N ARG A 77 -10.79 -3.39 -29.66
CA ARG A 77 -10.95 -4.38 -30.73
C ARG A 77 -12.42 -4.65 -31.04
N LEU A 78 -13.25 -4.75 -30.00
CA LEU A 78 -14.68 -5.06 -30.13
C LEU A 78 -15.51 -3.87 -30.61
N PHE A 79 -15.18 -2.64 -30.19
CA PHE A 79 -16.03 -1.46 -30.39
C PHE A 79 -15.37 -0.28 -31.11
N GLY A 80 -14.10 -0.40 -31.54
CA GLY A 80 -13.30 0.70 -32.10
C GLY A 80 -13.52 1.02 -33.58
N LYS A 81 -14.56 0.49 -34.24
CA LYS A 81 -14.96 0.89 -35.60
C LYS A 81 -16.30 1.62 -35.55
N SER A 82 -16.24 2.94 -35.65
CA SER A 82 -17.29 3.82 -36.16
C SER A 82 -16.61 4.96 -36.90
#